data_AF-A0A9Q8LFN7-F1
#
_entry.id   AF-A0A9Q8LFN7-F1
#
_cell.length_a   1.000
_cell.length_b   1.000
_cell.length_c   1.000
_cell.angle_alpha   90.00
_cell.angle_beta   90.00
_cell.angle_gamma   90.00
#
_symmetry.space_group_name_H-M   'P 1'
#
loop_
_entity.id
_entity.type
_entity.pdbx_description
1 polymer ?
#
loop_
_entity_poly.entity_id
_entity_poly.type
_entity_poly.pdbx_seq_one_letter_code
_entity_poly.pdbx_strand_id
1 'polypeptide(L)'
;MGRLALLRFGDFLNADYADQALLSVGIHPGGVPTELAKGMPEGMHSVLIDEPGLAGDTIVWLTAQRRDWLAGRYVSVAWDMEELEGKRSKIEGEDLLKVTLDVGMD
;
A
#
# COMPACT_ATOMS: atom_id res chain seq x y z
N MET A 1 0.59 -14.91 4.65
CA MET A 1 -0.78 -15.28 4.24
C MET A 1 -1.82 -14.20 4.53
N GLY A 2 -1.89 -13.58 5.71
CA GLY A 2 -2.95 -12.59 6.02
C GLY A 2 -2.95 -11.27 5.23
N ARG A 3 -1.78 -10.78 4.78
CA ARG A 3 -1.69 -9.46 4.10
C ARG A 3 -2.43 -9.42 2.76
N LEU A 4 -2.39 -10.50 1.97
CA LEU A 4 -3.10 -10.58 0.68
C LEU A 4 -4.63 -10.50 0.88
N ALA A 5 -5.15 -11.18 1.90
CA ALA A 5 -6.57 -11.12 2.26
C ALA A 5 -6.99 -9.70 2.68
N LEU A 6 -6.13 -8.98 3.40
CA LEU A 6 -6.40 -7.58 3.76
C LEU A 6 -6.44 -6.65 2.54
N LEU A 7 -5.58 -6.85 1.55
CA LEU A 7 -5.63 -6.07 0.30
C LEU A 7 -6.95 -6.33 -0.45
N ARG A 8 -7.35 -7.60 -0.56
CA ARG A 8 -8.64 -7.95 -1.18
C ARG A 8 -9.84 -7.41 -0.40
N PHE A 9 -9.78 -7.42 0.93
CA PHE A 9 -10.79 -6.79 1.76
C PHE A 9 -10.89 -5.28 1.50
N GLY A 10 -9.73 -4.61 1.35
CA GLY A 10 -9.67 -3.21 0.94
C GLY A 10 -10.35 -2.94 -0.41
N ASP A 11 -10.24 -3.84 -1.40
CA ASP A 11 -10.97 -3.71 -2.66
C ASP A 11 -12.49 -3.70 -2.47
N PHE A 12 -13.01 -4.63 -1.66
CA PHE A 12 -14.45 -4.68 -1.34
C PHE A 12 -14.90 -3.41 -0.63
N LEU A 13 -14.11 -2.89 0.32
CA LEU A 13 -14.42 -1.61 0.96
C LEU A 13 -14.52 -0.46 -0.04
N ASN A 14 -13.60 -0.39 -1.01
CA ASN A 14 -13.66 0.66 -2.03
C ASN A 14 -14.85 0.49 -2.97
N ALA A 15 -15.28 -0.74 -3.27
CA ALA A 15 -16.43 -1.00 -4.13
C ALA A 15 -17.76 -0.73 -3.41
N ASP A 16 -17.93 -1.28 -2.21
CA ASP A 16 -19.19 -1.28 -1.46
C ASP A 16 -19.53 0.10 -0.86
N TYR A 17 -18.51 0.94 -0.63
CA TYR A 17 -18.65 2.26 0.00
C TYR A 17 -18.18 3.42 -0.91
N ALA A 18 -18.09 3.18 -2.22
CA ALA A 18 -17.67 4.19 -3.19
C ALA A 18 -18.53 5.47 -3.14
N ASP A 19 -19.84 5.31 -2.92
CA ASP A 19 -20.83 6.39 -2.82
C ASP A 19 -20.79 7.15 -1.49
N GLN A 20 -20.13 6.57 -0.47
CA GLN A 20 -19.95 7.15 0.87
C GLN A 20 -18.59 7.83 1.04
N ALA A 21 -17.86 8.05 -0.05
CA ALA A 21 -16.54 8.67 -0.08
C ALA A 21 -15.48 7.94 0.76
N LEU A 22 -15.67 6.65 1.06
CA LEU A 22 -14.62 5.82 1.69
C LEU A 22 -13.47 5.61 0.69
N LEU A 23 -12.23 5.69 1.19
CA LEU A 23 -11.03 5.36 0.41
C LEU A 23 -10.14 4.45 1.26
N SER A 24 -9.95 3.23 0.78
CA SER A 24 -9.06 2.23 1.37
C SER A 24 -7.84 2.02 0.48
N VAL A 25 -6.65 2.14 1.06
CA VAL A 25 -5.34 1.96 0.39
C VAL A 25 -4.52 0.97 1.19
N GLY A 26 -3.90 0.01 0.52
CA GLY A 26 -3.02 -0.97 1.15
C GLY A 26 -1.63 -0.39 1.35
N ILE A 27 -1.09 -0.41 2.57
CA ILE A 27 0.22 0.19 2.85
C ILE A 27 1.18 -0.85 3.40
N HIS A 28 2.37 -0.90 2.81
CA HIS A 28 3.53 -1.56 3.40
C HIS A 28 4.34 -0.55 4.22
N PRO A 29 4.37 -0.69 5.56
CA PRO A 29 4.88 0.34 6.46
C PRO A 29 6.42 0.40 6.57
N GLY A 30 7.14 -0.39 5.78
CA GLY A 30 8.59 -0.50 5.86
C GLY A 30 9.04 -1.52 6.91
N GLY A 31 10.35 -1.77 6.96
CA GLY A 31 11.03 -2.60 7.94
C GLY A 31 11.45 -1.77 9.15
N VAL A 32 10.51 -1.41 10.02
CA VAL A 32 10.81 -0.66 11.25
C VAL A 32 11.13 -1.63 12.40
N PRO A 33 12.21 -1.44 13.19
CA PRO A 33 12.63 -2.33 14.28
C PRO A 33 11.76 -2.21 15.55
N THR A 34 10.45 -2.39 15.40
CA THR A 34 9.46 -2.41 16.48
C THR A 34 9.59 -3.67 17.35
N GLU A 35 9.05 -3.63 18.57
CA GLU A 35 8.99 -4.83 19.43
C GLU A 35 8.26 -6.01 18.76
N LEU A 36 7.20 -5.72 17.97
CA LEU A 36 6.52 -6.73 17.17
C LEU A 36 7.45 -7.34 16.11
N ALA A 37 8.23 -6.50 15.41
CA ALA A 37 9.15 -6.93 14.37
C ALA A 37 10.33 -7.74 14.92
N LYS A 38 10.79 -7.44 16.14
CA LYS A 38 11.85 -8.21 16.83
C LYS A 38 11.43 -9.65 17.18
N GLY A 39 10.12 -9.95 17.17
CA GLY A 39 9.61 -11.32 17.28
C GLY A 39 9.91 -12.20 16.06
N MET A 40 10.41 -11.62 14.96
CA MET A 40 10.89 -12.37 13.80
C MET A 40 12.24 -13.07 14.09
N PRO A 41 12.60 -14.12 13.32
CA PRO A 41 13.93 -14.74 13.39
C PRO A 41 15.05 -13.70 13.28
N GLU A 42 16.11 -13.84 14.08
CA GLU A 42 17.23 -12.90 14.14
C GLU A 42 17.86 -12.60 12.77
N GLY A 43 17.95 -13.60 11.90
CA GLY A 43 18.48 -13.43 10.54
C GLY A 43 17.66 -12.46 9.67
N MET A 44 16.42 -12.14 10.04
CA MET A 44 15.57 -11.16 9.36
C MET A 44 15.68 -9.75 9.97
N HIS A 45 16.39 -9.56 11.09
CA HIS A 45 16.50 -8.23 11.69
C HIS A 45 17.34 -7.27 10.85
N SER A 46 18.21 -7.80 9.98
CA SER A 46 19.03 -7.00 9.04
C SER A 46 18.21 -6.22 8.01
N VAL A 47 16.94 -6.58 7.77
CA VAL A 47 16.04 -5.83 6.87
C VAL A 47 15.18 -4.82 7.61
N LEU A 48 15.34 -4.69 8.94
CA LEU A 48 14.63 -3.71 9.75
C LEU A 48 15.42 -2.39 9.83
N ILE A 49 15.55 -1.73 8.69
CA ILE A 49 16.42 -0.55 8.49
C ILE A 49 15.67 0.78 8.40
N ASP A 50 14.33 0.75 8.40
CA ASP A 50 13.51 1.94 8.21
C ASP A 50 13.20 2.63 9.54
N GLU A 51 13.16 3.96 9.50
CA GLU A 51 12.74 4.79 10.62
C GLU A 51 11.21 4.92 10.67
N PRO A 52 10.58 4.96 11.86
CA PRO A 52 9.12 5.16 11.98
C PRO A 52 8.60 6.42 11.28
N GLY A 53 9.45 7.46 11.16
CA GLY A 53 9.12 8.71 10.47
C GLY A 53 8.76 8.51 9.01
N LEU A 54 9.40 7.55 8.32
CA LEU A 54 9.13 7.27 6.89
C LEU A 54 7.67 6.86 6.65
N ALA A 55 7.13 6.01 7.53
CA ALA A 55 5.73 5.65 7.49
C ALA A 55 4.83 6.85 7.81
N GLY A 56 5.17 7.64 8.83
CA GLY A 56 4.44 8.84 9.19
C GLY A 56 4.32 9.84 8.04
N ASP A 57 5.44 10.17 7.40
CA ASP A 57 5.50 11.11 6.27
C ASP A 57 4.68 10.61 5.08
N THR A 58 4.72 9.30 4.80
CA THR A 58 3.91 8.71 3.73
C THR A 58 2.41 8.79 4.03
N ILE A 59 1.99 8.57 5.28
CA ILE A 59 0.58 8.72 5.67
C ILE A 59 0.14 10.18 5.56
N VAL A 60 0.97 11.13 5.99
CA VAL A 60 0.70 12.56 5.81
C VAL A 60 0.57 12.88 4.33
N TRP A 61 1.52 12.44 3.49
CA TRP A 61 1.42 12.60 2.05
C TRP A 61 0.11 12.04 1.54
N LEU A 62 -0.22 10.77 1.83
CA LEU A 62 -1.41 10.07 1.34
C LEU A 62 -2.71 10.77 1.72
N THR A 63 -2.78 11.33 2.94
CA THR A 63 -3.99 11.94 3.49
C THR A 63 -4.10 13.45 3.27
N ALA A 64 -3.01 14.13 2.85
CA ALA A 64 -2.99 15.58 2.61
C ALA A 64 -3.96 16.05 1.51
N GLN A 65 -4.26 15.18 0.54
CA GLN A 65 -5.28 15.39 -0.48
C GLN A 65 -5.91 14.05 -0.84
N ARG A 66 -7.15 14.09 -1.33
CA ARG A 66 -7.85 12.88 -1.75
C ARG A 66 -7.18 12.29 -3.00
N ARG A 67 -6.80 11.01 -2.92
CA ARG A 67 -6.11 10.28 -4.00
C ARG A 67 -6.91 9.05 -4.43
N ASP A 68 -8.07 9.27 -5.03
CA ASP A 68 -8.96 8.19 -5.47
C ASP A 68 -8.28 7.20 -6.42
N TRP A 69 -7.28 7.65 -7.18
CA TRP A 69 -6.49 6.79 -8.06
C TRP A 69 -5.72 5.68 -7.33
N LEU A 70 -5.50 5.80 -6.01
CA LEU A 70 -4.89 4.76 -5.18
C LEU A 70 -5.90 3.79 -4.54
N ALA A 71 -7.20 3.92 -4.82
CA ALA A 71 -8.22 3.01 -4.27
C ALA A 71 -7.91 1.54 -4.59
N GLY A 72 -7.79 0.72 -3.53
CA GLY A 72 -7.52 -0.72 -3.61
C GLY A 72 -6.07 -1.05 -3.96
N ARG A 73 -5.22 -0.04 -4.19
CA ARG A 73 -3.83 -0.22 -4.58
C ARG A 73 -2.92 -0.34 -3.38
N TYR A 74 -1.83 -1.07 -3.58
CA TYR A 74 -0.72 -1.21 -2.66
C TYR A 74 0.29 -0.07 -2.82
N VAL A 75 0.74 0.50 -1.71
CA VAL A 75 1.78 1.53 -1.63
C VAL A 75 2.85 1.10 -0.63
N SER A 76 4.12 1.17 -1.03
CA SER A 76 5.24 1.01 -0.10
C SER A 76 5.75 2.37 0.36
N VAL A 77 5.98 2.53 1.67
CA VAL A 77 6.60 3.75 2.21
C VAL A 77 8.06 3.94 1.79
N ALA A 78 8.70 2.87 1.30
CA ALA A 78 10.08 2.90 0.82
C ALA A 78 10.22 3.46 -0.62
N TRP A 79 9.11 3.84 -1.26
CA TRP A 79 9.13 4.46 -2.59
C TRP A 79 9.26 5.98 -2.51
N ASP A 80 9.76 6.58 -3.57
CA ASP A 80 9.69 8.03 -3.76
C ASP A 80 8.26 8.43 -4.17
N MET A 81 7.63 9.33 -3.39
CA MET A 81 6.24 9.70 -3.60
C MET A 81 6.04 10.60 -4.83
N GLU A 82 7.04 11.40 -5.22
CA GLU A 82 6.99 12.21 -6.44
C GLU A 82 7.12 11.32 -7.67
N GLU A 83 8.00 10.32 -7.63
CA GLU A 83 8.14 9.32 -8.69
C GLU A 83 6.85 8.49 -8.84
N LEU A 84 6.24 8.08 -7.71
CA LEU A 84 4.97 7.37 -7.70
C LEU A 84 3.85 8.20 -8.34
N GLU A 85 3.76 9.48 -7.99
CA GLU A 85 2.76 10.40 -8.58
C GLU A 85 3.04 10.66 -10.07
N GLY A 86 4.30 10.77 -10.47
CA GLY A 86 4.72 10.85 -11.87
C GLY A 86 4.32 9.64 -12.71
N LYS A 87 4.12 8.47 -12.09
CA LYS A 87 3.66 7.23 -12.76
C LYS A 87 2.13 7.07 -12.77
N ARG A 88 1.38 8.01 -12.20
CA ARG A 88 -0.09 7.91 -12.03
C ARG A 88 -0.83 7.47 -13.30
N SER A 89 -0.60 8.14 -14.43
CA SER A 89 -1.33 7.82 -15.68
C SER A 89 -1.15 6.38 -16.13
N LYS A 90 0.05 5.81 -15.94
CA LYS A 90 0.34 4.41 -16.24
C LYS A 90 -0.37 3.48 -15.25
N ILE A 91 -0.31 3.81 -13.96
CA ILE A 91 -0.92 3.03 -12.88
C ILE A 91 -2.46 2.96 -13.03
N GLU A 92 -3.08 4.05 -13.43
CA GLU A 92 -4.52 4.10 -13.72
C GLU A 92 -4.84 3.34 -15.02
N GLY A 93 -4.08 3.60 -16.10
CA GLY A 93 -4.34 3.01 -17.42
C GLY A 93 -4.16 1.48 -17.49
N GLU A 94 -3.22 0.94 -16.72
CA GLU A 94 -2.89 -0.50 -16.69
C GLU A 94 -3.39 -1.21 -15.41
N ASP A 95 -4.18 -0.53 -14.58
CA ASP A 95 -4.67 -1.00 -13.26
C ASP A 95 -3.58 -1.61 -12.35
N LEU A 96 -2.38 -1.01 -12.37
CA LEU A 96 -1.22 -1.51 -11.63
C LEU A 96 -1.40 -1.36 -10.12
N LEU A 97 -0.56 -2.09 -9.38
CA LEU A 97 -0.45 -2.08 -7.91
C LEU A 97 -1.66 -2.66 -7.18
N LYS A 98 -2.63 -3.24 -7.89
CA LYS A 98 -3.66 -4.07 -7.28
C LYS A 98 -3.26 -5.54 -7.29
N VAL A 99 -3.72 -6.27 -6.28
CA VAL A 99 -3.63 -7.73 -6.29
C VAL A 99 -4.80 -8.25 -7.12
N THR A 100 -4.50 -8.85 -8.26
CA THR A 100 -5.50 -9.48 -9.14
C THR A 100 -5.18 -10.96 -9.33
N LEU A 101 -6.20 -11.72 -9.70
CA LEU A 101 -6.05 -13.07 -10.22
C LEU A 101 -6.27 -13.00 -11.72
N ASP A 102 -5.21 -13.23 -12.47
CA ASP A 102 -5.30 -13.36 -13.91
C ASP A 102 -5.65 -14.80 -14.27
N VAL A 103 -6.73 -14.97 -15.03
CA VAL A 103 -7.19 -16.27 -15.52
C VAL A 103 -6.56 -16.65 -16.86
N GLY A 104 -5.78 -15.76 -17.48
CA GLY A 104 -5.06 -16.01 -18.73
C GLY A 104 -5.99 -16.32 -19.90
N MET A 105 -7.20 -15.75 -19.90
CA MET A 105 -8.14 -15.89 -21.00
C MET A 105 -7.89 -14.76 -21.99
N ASP A 106 -7.13 -15.09 -23.03
CA ASP A 106 -6.94 -14.25 -24.22
C ASP A 106 -8.28 -13.94 -24.93
#